data_AF-A0A955N2I4-F1
#
_entry.id   AF-A0A955N2I4-F1
#
_cell.length_a   1.000
_cell.length_b   1.000
_cell.length_c   1.000
_cell.angle_alpha   90.00
_cell.angle_beta   90.00
_cell.angle_gamma   90.00
#
_symmetry.space_group_name_H-M   'P 1'
#
loop_
_entity.id
_entity.type
_entity.pdbx_description
1 polymer ?
#
loop_
_entity_poly.entity_id
_entity_poly.type
_entity_poly.pdbx_seq_one_letter_code
_entity_poly.pdbx_strand_id
1 'polypeptide(L)'
;MTEEIQNLPATPVSKSLDPRVLSLDQFRGYTMAGMFLVNFIGEFAAIPEIFKHNNTYCSYADTIFPHFFFAVGFAYRLAFLKRLKRVESSWPVYRHAIWRCLGLILIGLIIYHLGGRYRSWEDLRETGVGEVLYRGFRSLPWQALVHIGVTSLFVLPVIHRSKAVRISFMVASAGLHV
;
A
#
# COMPACT_ATOMS: atom_id res chain seq x y z
N MET A 1 -6.34 -52.64 -35.07
CA MET A 1 -5.18 -51.72 -34.98
C MET A 1 -5.68 -50.27 -34.88
N THR A 2 -6.62 -50.01 -33.97
CA THR A 2 -7.42 -48.76 -33.94
C THR A 2 -7.73 -48.27 -32.51
N GLU A 3 -7.17 -48.89 -31.47
CA GLU A 3 -7.52 -48.56 -30.07
C GLU A 3 -6.42 -47.84 -29.29
N GLU A 4 -5.21 -47.70 -29.83
CA GLU A 4 -4.06 -47.17 -29.06
C GLU A 4 -3.93 -45.63 -29.09
N ILE A 5 -4.66 -44.95 -29.96
CA ILE A 5 -4.58 -43.47 -30.10
C ILE A 5 -5.54 -42.74 -29.11
N GLN A 6 -6.39 -43.47 -28.38
CA GLN A 6 -7.43 -42.87 -27.53
C GLN A 6 -6.99 -42.56 -26.09
N ASN A 7 -5.78 -42.92 -25.68
CA ASN A 7 -5.29 -42.77 -24.30
C ASN A 7 -4.08 -41.82 -24.14
N LEU A 8 -4.04 -40.72 -24.91
CA LEU A 8 -3.11 -39.64 -24.60
C LEU A 8 -3.64 -38.86 -23.38
N PRO A 9 -2.91 -38.80 -22.25
CA PRO A 9 -3.35 -38.02 -21.11
C PRO A 9 -3.47 -36.56 -21.55
N ALA A 10 -4.67 -35.99 -21.39
CA ALA A 10 -4.91 -34.57 -21.65
C ALA A 10 -3.86 -33.76 -20.90
N THR A 11 -3.01 -33.04 -21.63
CA THR A 11 -2.03 -32.13 -21.05
C THR A 11 -2.78 -31.21 -20.09
N PRO A 12 -2.38 -31.08 -18.81
CA PRO A 12 -3.06 -30.21 -17.88
C PRO A 12 -2.99 -28.80 -18.47
N VAL A 13 -4.15 -28.26 -18.85
CA VAL A 13 -4.29 -26.89 -19.34
C VAL A 13 -3.64 -26.01 -18.28
N SER A 14 -2.45 -25.49 -18.57
CA SER A 14 -1.73 -24.64 -17.63
C SER A 14 -2.64 -23.46 -17.34
N LYS A 15 -3.18 -23.43 -16.12
CA LYS A 15 -4.06 -22.35 -15.64
C LYS A 15 -3.33 -21.04 -15.94
N SER A 16 -3.78 -20.28 -16.93
CA SER A 16 -3.08 -19.08 -17.38
C SER A 16 -3.01 -18.12 -16.18
N LEU A 17 -1.84 -18.05 -15.56
CA LEU A 17 -1.61 -17.11 -14.49
C LEU A 17 -1.61 -15.75 -15.17
N ASP A 18 -2.70 -14.98 -15.00
CA ASP A 18 -2.79 -13.60 -15.50
C ASP A 18 -1.43 -12.91 -15.37
N PRO A 19 -0.78 -12.51 -16.49
CA PRO A 19 0.60 -12.08 -16.46
C PRO A 19 0.78 -10.96 -15.44
N ARG A 20 1.71 -11.18 -14.49
CA ARG A 20 2.09 -10.16 -13.52
C ARG A 20 2.84 -9.07 -14.26
N VAL A 21 2.67 -7.82 -13.84
CA VAL A 21 3.37 -6.70 -14.46
C VAL A 21 4.76 -6.64 -13.83
N LEU A 22 5.71 -7.35 -14.43
CA LEU A 22 7.07 -7.51 -13.90
C LEU A 22 7.77 -6.16 -13.71
N SER A 23 7.59 -5.23 -14.63
CA SER A 23 8.15 -3.87 -14.55
C SER A 23 7.67 -3.11 -13.31
N LEU A 24 6.42 -3.34 -12.88
CA LEU A 24 5.86 -2.71 -11.69
C LEU A 24 6.45 -3.30 -10.41
N ASP A 25 6.67 -4.61 -10.37
CA ASP A 25 7.32 -5.26 -9.23
C ASP A 25 8.79 -4.84 -9.12
N GLN A 26 9.51 -4.71 -10.25
CA GLN A 26 10.88 -4.17 -10.31
C GLN A 26 10.94 -2.70 -9.86
N PHE A 27 10.02 -1.86 -10.34
CA PHE A 27 9.96 -0.45 -9.96
C PHE A 27 9.72 -0.27 -8.45
N ARG A 28 8.82 -1.06 -7.86
CA ARG A 28 8.61 -1.08 -6.40
C ARG A 28 9.89 -1.48 -5.65
N GLY A 29 10.58 -2.51 -6.13
CA GLY A 29 11.87 -2.93 -5.57
C GLY A 29 12.92 -1.82 -5.62
N TYR A 30 13.02 -1.11 -6.75
CA TYR A 30 13.91 0.03 -6.92
C TYR A 30 13.61 1.16 -5.92
N THR A 31 12.34 1.53 -5.75
CA THR A 31 11.95 2.59 -4.79
C THR A 31 12.24 2.19 -3.34
N MET A 32 12.05 0.91 -2.98
CA MET A 32 12.42 0.38 -1.66
C MET A 32 13.93 0.39 -1.43
N ALA A 33 14.72 -0.04 -2.43
CA ALA A 33 16.17 0.02 -2.37
C ALA A 33 16.67 1.48 -2.25
N GLY A 34 16.04 2.42 -2.97
CA GLY A 34 16.30 3.85 -2.85
C GLY A 34 16.02 4.39 -1.45
N MET A 35 14.94 3.94 -0.80
CA MET A 35 14.60 4.33 0.57
C MET A 35 15.65 3.83 1.58
N PHE A 36 16.12 2.58 1.44
CA PHE A 36 17.22 2.07 2.25
C PHE A 36 18.52 2.83 1.99
N LEU A 37 18.84 3.10 0.73
CA LEU A 37 20.05 3.82 0.33
C LEU A 37 20.09 5.22 0.92
N VAL A 38 19.00 5.97 0.81
CA VAL A 38 18.90 7.34 1.37
C VAL A 38 19.00 7.32 2.89
N ASN A 39 18.35 6.36 3.57
CA ASN A 39 18.45 6.23 5.02
C ASN A 39 19.87 5.84 5.47
N PHE A 40 20.51 4.91 4.78
CA PHE A 40 21.87 4.47 5.09
C PHE A 40 22.89 5.58 4.82
N ILE A 41 22.79 6.22 3.66
CA ILE A 41 23.67 7.33 3.31
C ILE A 41 23.46 8.46 4.30
N GLY A 42 22.23 8.82 4.66
CA GLY A 42 21.88 9.94 5.54
C GLY A 42 22.52 9.93 6.94
N GLU A 43 22.99 8.79 7.44
CA GLU A 43 23.70 8.67 8.74
C GLU A 43 25.18 9.11 8.68
N PHE A 44 25.77 9.26 7.49
CA PHE A 44 27.18 9.65 7.35
C PHE A 44 27.39 11.19 7.37
N ALA A 45 28.42 11.68 8.07
CA ALA A 45 28.64 13.13 8.20
C ALA A 45 29.04 13.82 6.87
N ALA A 46 29.76 13.11 5.99
CA ALA A 46 30.33 13.63 4.74
C ALA A 46 29.58 13.10 3.50
N ILE A 47 28.42 13.68 3.20
CA ILE A 47 27.59 13.29 2.05
C ILE A 47 27.33 14.52 1.17
N PRO A 48 27.37 14.39 -0.17
CA PRO A 48 26.92 15.43 -1.08
C PRO A 48 25.44 15.83 -0.83
N GLU A 49 25.16 17.14 -0.94
CA GLU A 49 23.88 17.79 -0.63
C GLU A 49 22.65 17.19 -1.35
N ILE A 50 22.86 16.47 -2.45
CA ILE A 50 21.82 15.82 -3.29
C ILE A 50 21.10 14.66 -2.56
N PHE A 51 21.67 14.12 -1.47
CA PHE A 51 21.08 13.03 -0.69
C PHE A 51 20.56 13.45 0.68
N LYS A 52 20.78 14.71 1.10
CA LYS A 52 20.23 15.27 2.35
C LYS A 52 18.95 16.05 2.05
N HIS A 53 18.01 16.06 3.00
CA HIS A 53 16.87 16.98 2.96
C HIS A 53 17.41 18.41 3.08
N ASN A 54 17.43 19.13 1.97
CA ASN A 54 17.82 20.53 1.94
C ASN A 54 16.58 21.37 1.65
N ASN A 55 16.41 22.46 2.38
CA ASN A 55 15.23 23.34 2.26
C ASN A 55 15.27 24.21 0.97
N THR A 56 16.29 24.04 0.13
CA THR A 56 16.59 24.90 -1.03
C THR A 56 16.44 24.18 -2.38
N TYR A 57 16.58 22.85 -2.43
CA TYR A 57 16.48 22.05 -3.66
C TYR A 57 15.79 20.72 -3.41
N CYS A 58 15.06 20.21 -4.41
CA CYS A 58 14.46 18.88 -4.35
C CYS A 58 15.58 17.83 -4.37
N SER A 59 15.76 17.16 -3.24
CA SER A 59 16.76 16.11 -3.04
C SER A 59 16.29 14.80 -3.65
N TYR A 60 17.21 13.92 -4.04
CA TYR A 60 16.83 12.58 -4.53
C TYR A 60 15.97 11.84 -3.49
N ALA A 61 16.28 12.07 -2.20
CA ALA A 61 15.52 11.59 -1.05
C ALA A 61 14.02 11.95 -1.12
N ASP A 62 13.70 13.16 -1.57
CA ASP A 62 12.33 13.69 -1.57
C ASP A 62 11.48 13.06 -2.68
N THR A 63 12.12 12.55 -3.73
CA THR A 63 11.44 11.92 -4.87
C THR A 63 11.07 10.47 -4.62
N ILE A 64 11.81 9.75 -3.78
CA ILE A 64 11.61 8.31 -3.54
C ILE A 64 10.21 8.03 -2.99
N PHE A 65 9.76 8.85 -2.04
CA PHE A 65 8.47 8.66 -1.38
C PHE A 65 7.28 8.82 -2.35
N PRO A 66 7.17 9.91 -3.16
CA PRO A 66 6.18 10.01 -4.23
C PRO A 66 6.20 8.84 -5.22
N HIS A 67 7.37 8.39 -5.67
CA HIS A 67 7.49 7.28 -6.62
C HIS A 67 6.95 5.97 -6.02
N PHE A 68 7.27 5.70 -4.76
CA PHE A 68 6.75 4.53 -4.05
C PHE A 68 5.22 4.57 -3.92
N PHE A 69 4.65 5.71 -3.51
CA PHE A 69 3.19 5.86 -3.36
C PHE A 69 2.45 5.69 -4.69
N PHE A 70 3.00 6.24 -5.77
CA PHE A 70 2.46 6.05 -7.11
C PHE A 70 2.46 4.55 -7.51
N ALA A 71 3.58 3.86 -7.28
CA ALA A 71 3.70 2.44 -7.58
C ALA A 71 2.69 1.58 -6.80
N VAL A 72 2.54 1.84 -5.49
CA VAL A 72 1.62 1.12 -4.61
C VAL A 72 0.17 1.36 -5.02
N GLY A 73 -0.22 2.61 -5.33
CA GLY A 73 -1.57 2.94 -5.78
C GLY A 73 -1.92 2.27 -7.11
N PHE A 74 -0.99 2.27 -8.07
CA PHE A 74 -1.18 1.58 -9.36
C PHE A 74 -1.30 0.06 -9.17
N ALA A 75 -0.42 -0.53 -8.36
CA ALA A 75 -0.45 -1.96 -8.03
C ALA A 75 -1.76 -2.36 -7.33
N TYR A 76 -2.25 -1.53 -6.40
CA TYR A 76 -3.49 -1.76 -5.69
C TYR A 76 -4.68 -1.85 -6.64
N ARG A 77 -4.81 -0.89 -7.57
CA ARG A 77 -5.89 -0.91 -8.57
C ARG A 77 -5.81 -2.11 -9.50
N LEU A 78 -4.63 -2.45 -10.00
CA LEU A 78 -4.47 -3.61 -10.88
C LEU A 78 -4.84 -4.91 -10.16
N ALA A 79 -4.37 -5.08 -8.92
CA ALA A 79 -4.70 -6.24 -8.09
C ALA A 79 -6.20 -6.34 -7.80
N PHE A 80 -6.85 -5.22 -7.49
CA PHE A 80 -8.29 -5.15 -7.25
C PHE A 80 -9.09 -5.55 -8.49
N LEU A 81 -8.78 -4.98 -9.66
CA LEU A 81 -9.48 -5.28 -10.92
C LEU A 81 -9.27 -6.74 -11.36
N LYS A 82 -8.06 -7.28 -11.19
CA LYS A 82 -7.79 -8.71 -11.47
C LYS A 82 -8.64 -9.62 -10.59
N ARG A 83 -8.78 -9.29 -9.30
CA ARG A 83 -9.58 -10.08 -8.36
C ARG A 83 -11.07 -10.00 -8.66
N LEU A 84 -11.54 -8.82 -9.08
CA LEU A 84 -12.93 -8.62 -9.47
C LEU A 84 -13.32 -9.39 -10.72
N LYS A 85 -12.42 -9.53 -11.71
CA LYS A 85 -12.66 -10.36 -12.90
C LYS A 85 -12.77 -11.85 -12.62
N ARG A 86 -12.23 -12.33 -11.50
CA ARG A 86 -12.15 -13.76 -11.14
C ARG A 86 -13.29 -14.22 -10.23
N VAL A 87 -14.06 -13.31 -9.65
CA VAL A 87 -15.12 -13.61 -8.69
C VAL A 87 -16.44 -13.09 -9.25
N GLU A 88 -17.45 -13.96 -9.33
CA GLU A 88 -18.79 -13.58 -9.83
C GLU A 88 -19.46 -12.53 -8.94
N SER A 89 -19.18 -12.56 -7.63
CA SER A 89 -19.67 -11.57 -6.66
C SER A 89 -18.60 -10.55 -6.30
N SER A 90 -18.99 -9.27 -6.30
CA SER A 90 -18.11 -8.16 -5.92
C SER A 90 -17.83 -8.11 -4.41
N TRP A 91 -18.79 -8.52 -3.58
CA TRP A 91 -18.74 -8.35 -2.12
C TRP A 91 -17.55 -9.04 -1.42
N PRO A 92 -17.18 -10.29 -1.75
CA PRO A 92 -16.00 -10.95 -1.18
C PRO A 92 -14.69 -10.23 -1.49
N VAL A 93 -14.61 -9.53 -2.63
CA VAL A 93 -13.43 -8.76 -3.04
C VAL A 93 -13.29 -7.50 -2.18
N TYR A 94 -14.41 -6.78 -1.97
CA TYR A 94 -14.46 -5.61 -1.08
C TYR A 94 -14.09 -5.99 0.35
N ARG A 95 -14.69 -7.05 0.91
CA ARG A 95 -14.39 -7.51 2.27
C ARG A 95 -12.90 -7.81 2.45
N HIS A 96 -12.30 -8.52 1.50
CA HIS A 96 -10.87 -8.85 1.56
C HIS A 96 -9.99 -7.59 1.48
N ALA A 97 -10.34 -6.63 0.62
CA ALA A 97 -9.61 -5.36 0.53
C ALA A 97 -9.70 -4.56 1.83
N ILE A 98 -10.88 -4.51 2.47
CA ILE A 98 -11.09 -3.84 3.76
C ILE A 98 -10.24 -4.49 4.85
N TRP A 99 -10.27 -5.82 4.99
CA TRP A 99 -9.44 -6.52 5.98
C TRP A 99 -7.95 -6.30 5.79
N ARG A 100 -7.48 -6.23 4.54
CA ARG A 100 -6.10 -5.88 4.24
C ARG A 100 -5.76 -4.44 4.67
N CYS A 101 -6.63 -3.47 4.36
CA CYS A 101 -6.42 -2.07 4.75
C CYS A 101 -6.45 -1.92 6.28
N LEU A 102 -7.40 -2.57 6.94
CA LEU A 102 -7.51 -2.60 8.40
C LEU A 102 -6.28 -3.24 9.03
N GLY A 103 -5.76 -4.34 8.45
CA GLY A 103 -4.52 -4.96 8.88
C GLY A 103 -3.31 -4.03 8.75
N LEU A 104 -3.20 -3.26 7.66
CA LEU A 104 -2.12 -2.27 7.50
C LEU A 104 -2.23 -1.11 8.50
N ILE A 105 -3.45 -0.65 8.77
CA ILE A 105 -3.70 0.38 9.79
C ILE A 105 -3.35 -0.16 11.18
N LEU A 106 -3.81 -1.37 11.50
CA LEU A 106 -3.54 -2.02 12.77
C LEU A 106 -2.05 -2.28 12.99
N ILE A 107 -1.34 -2.77 11.97
CA ILE A 107 0.10 -3.04 12.09
C ILE A 107 0.89 -1.75 12.24
N GLY A 108 0.49 -0.68 11.53
CA GLY A 108 1.07 0.66 11.70
C GLY A 108 0.84 1.18 13.12
N LEU A 109 -0.36 0.99 13.66
CA LEU A 109 -0.70 1.36 15.03
C LEU A 109 0.12 0.55 16.04
N ILE A 110 0.20 -0.77 15.90
CA ILE A 110 0.93 -1.65 16.84
C ILE A 110 2.41 -1.31 16.86
N ILE A 111 3.07 -1.26 15.69
CA ILE A 111 4.52 -1.02 15.60
C ILE A 111 4.88 0.31 16.25
N TYR A 112 4.08 1.34 16.03
CA TYR A 112 4.40 2.68 16.53
C TYR A 112 3.96 2.89 17.99
N HIS A 113 2.89 2.22 18.42
CA HIS A 113 2.36 2.37 19.78
C HIS A 113 3.07 1.47 20.80
N LEU A 114 3.51 0.26 20.39
CA LEU A 114 4.30 -0.63 21.26
C LEU A 114 5.81 -0.39 21.12
N GLY A 115 6.28 0.23 20.03
CA GLY A 115 7.69 0.31 19.67
C GLY A 115 8.58 1.28 20.44
N GLY A 116 8.17 1.85 21.59
CA GLY A 116 9.14 2.69 22.31
C GLY A 116 8.77 3.42 23.60
N ARG A 117 7.57 3.30 24.17
CA ARG A 117 7.23 4.13 25.36
C ARG A 117 6.48 3.46 26.51
N TYR A 118 6.06 2.21 26.37
CA TYR A 118 5.42 1.47 27.47
C TYR A 118 6.41 0.44 28.01
N ARG A 119 7.12 0.79 29.09
CA ARG A 119 8.09 -0.09 29.76
C ARG A 119 7.41 -1.08 30.73
N SER A 120 6.12 -0.88 31.04
CA SER A 120 5.39 -1.64 32.06
C SER A 120 3.97 -1.98 31.59
N TRP A 121 3.46 -3.14 32.02
CA TRP A 121 2.10 -3.61 31.67
C TRP A 121 1.00 -2.81 32.39
N GLU A 122 1.34 -2.13 33.49
CA GLU A 122 0.45 -1.18 34.18
C GLU A 122 0.12 0.06 33.35
N ASP A 123 1.09 0.69 32.66
CA ASP A 123 0.86 1.92 31.87
C ASP A 123 -0.14 1.69 30.72
N LEU A 124 -0.15 0.49 30.13
CA LEU A 124 -1.06 0.11 29.04
C LEU A 124 -2.49 -0.13 29.55
N ARG A 125 -2.64 -0.53 30.82
CA ARG A 125 -3.94 -0.77 31.46
C ARG A 125 -4.60 0.54 31.91
N GLU A 126 -3.81 1.54 32.32
CA GLU A 126 -4.30 2.86 32.72
C GLU A 126 -4.58 3.79 31.53
N THR A 127 -3.82 3.68 30.44
CA THR A 127 -4.00 4.60 29.29
C THR A 127 -5.34 4.37 28.57
N GLY A 128 -5.93 3.18 28.62
CA GLY A 128 -7.24 2.92 28.02
C GLY A 128 -7.21 2.93 26.48
N VAL A 129 -7.88 1.95 25.87
CA VAL A 129 -7.84 1.71 24.41
C VAL A 129 -8.27 2.93 23.58
N GLY A 130 -9.13 3.79 24.15
CA GLY A 130 -9.62 5.02 23.51
C GLY A 130 -8.57 6.14 23.44
N GLU A 131 -7.77 6.35 24.48
CA GLU A 131 -6.70 7.37 24.48
C GLU A 131 -5.52 6.91 23.63
N VAL A 132 -5.26 5.60 23.59
CA VAL A 132 -4.33 4.96 22.66
C VAL A 132 -4.73 5.23 21.20
N LEU A 133 -6.02 5.06 20.89
CA LEU A 133 -6.57 5.38 19.57
C LEU A 133 -6.49 6.89 19.27
N TYR A 134 -6.82 7.73 20.24
CA TYR A 134 -6.85 9.18 20.10
C TYR A 134 -5.45 9.78 19.94
N ARG A 135 -4.46 9.33 20.72
CA ARG A 135 -3.05 9.73 20.61
C ARG A 135 -2.37 9.15 19.38
N GLY A 136 -2.74 7.93 19.00
CA GLY A 136 -2.41 7.40 17.69
C GLY A 136 -2.88 8.39 16.62
N PHE A 137 -4.18 8.68 16.56
CA PHE A 137 -4.76 9.53 15.54
C PHE A 137 -4.15 10.95 15.48
N ARG A 138 -3.73 11.50 16.62
CA ARG A 138 -3.12 12.85 16.69
C ARG A 138 -1.61 12.88 16.38
N SER A 139 -0.90 11.76 16.55
CA SER A 139 0.52 11.61 16.15
C SER A 139 0.71 11.01 14.74
N LEU A 140 -0.41 10.69 14.09
CA LEU A 140 -0.50 10.01 12.79
C LEU A 140 -0.35 10.85 11.49
N PRO A 141 -0.26 12.21 11.46
CA PRO A 141 -0.30 12.92 10.18
C PRO A 141 0.92 12.70 9.26
N TRP A 142 1.91 11.89 9.67
CA TRP A 142 3.14 11.64 8.89
C TRP A 142 3.53 10.16 8.70
N GLN A 143 2.63 9.19 8.93
CA GLN A 143 2.98 7.76 8.77
C GLN A 143 2.51 7.16 7.44
N ALA A 144 3.46 6.63 6.66
CA ALA A 144 3.22 6.07 5.33
C ALA A 144 2.21 4.90 5.32
N LEU A 145 2.34 3.97 6.28
CA LEU A 145 1.56 2.72 6.31
C LEU A 145 0.07 2.97 6.57
N VAL A 146 -0.24 3.87 7.51
CA VAL A 146 -1.60 4.25 7.84
C VAL A 146 -2.21 5.12 6.74
N HIS A 147 -1.46 6.05 6.16
CA HIS A 147 -1.90 6.81 4.98
C HIS A 147 -2.26 5.88 3.82
N ILE A 148 -1.42 4.89 3.50
CA ILE A 148 -1.72 3.90 2.46
C ILE A 148 -3.01 3.14 2.78
N GLY A 149 -3.21 2.72 4.03
CA GLY A 149 -4.42 2.01 4.46
C GLY A 149 -5.70 2.85 4.35
N VAL A 150 -5.66 4.08 4.87
CA VAL A 150 -6.81 5.00 4.88
C VAL A 150 -7.16 5.47 3.47
N THR A 151 -6.18 5.90 2.68
CA THR A 151 -6.40 6.33 1.28
C THR A 151 -6.91 5.18 0.41
N SER A 152 -6.38 3.97 0.59
CA SER A 152 -6.89 2.78 -0.10
C SER A 152 -8.35 2.49 0.26
N LEU A 153 -8.71 2.61 1.54
CA LEU A 153 -10.08 2.44 2.00
C LEU A 153 -11.03 3.52 1.46
N PHE A 154 -10.57 4.78 1.40
CA PHE A 154 -11.32 5.91 0.86
C PHE A 154 -11.58 5.79 -0.65
N VAL A 155 -10.60 5.29 -1.41
CA VAL A 155 -10.71 5.09 -2.87
C VAL A 155 -11.49 3.83 -3.24
N LEU A 156 -11.60 2.86 -2.32
CA LEU A 156 -12.29 1.58 -2.50
C LEU A 156 -13.71 1.68 -3.13
N PRO A 157 -14.64 2.56 -2.69
CA PRO A 157 -15.98 2.65 -3.30
C PRO A 157 -15.96 3.09 -4.78
N VAL A 158 -14.93 3.84 -5.18
CA VAL A 158 -14.84 4.49 -6.51
C VAL A 158 -13.95 3.70 -7.47
N ILE A 159 -13.14 2.77 -6.96
CA ILE A 159 -12.13 2.04 -7.72
C ILE A 159 -12.70 1.21 -8.87
N HIS A 160 -13.92 0.68 -8.75
CA HIS A 160 -14.57 -0.12 -9.80
C HIS A 160 -15.45 0.72 -10.75
N ARG A 161 -15.86 1.92 -10.35
CA ARG A 161 -16.80 2.76 -11.10
C ARG A 161 -16.19 3.33 -12.39
N SER A 162 -17.05 3.81 -13.29
CA SER A 162 -16.65 4.39 -14.58
C SER A 162 -15.66 5.55 -14.41
N LYS A 163 -14.85 5.83 -15.46
CA LYS A 163 -13.84 6.91 -15.47
C LYS A 163 -14.45 8.26 -15.04
N ALA A 164 -15.67 8.56 -15.49
CA ALA A 164 -16.40 9.78 -15.13
C ALA A 164 -16.64 9.91 -13.62
N VAL A 165 -17.07 8.83 -12.95
CA VAL A 165 -17.31 8.81 -11.50
C VAL A 165 -16.01 8.96 -10.71
N ARG A 166 -14.89 8.45 -11.25
CA ARG A 166 -13.57 8.61 -10.62
C ARG A 166 -13.11 10.06 -10.71
N ILE A 167 -13.27 10.70 -11.87
CA ILE A 167 -12.92 12.10 -12.06
C ILE A 167 -13.82 13.00 -11.21
N SER A 168 -15.13 12.74 -11.17
CA SER A 168 -16.06 13.52 -10.35
C SER A 168 -15.74 13.38 -8.86
N PHE A 169 -15.40 12.18 -8.39
CA PHE A 169 -14.98 11.97 -7.01
C PHE A 169 -13.65 12.66 -6.69
N MET A 170 -12.69 12.63 -7.62
CA MET A 170 -11.42 13.35 -7.47
C MET A 170 -11.64 14.86 -7.36
N VAL A 171 -12.49 15.42 -8.24
CA VAL A 171 -12.85 16.84 -8.23
C VAL A 171 -13.63 17.20 -6.95
N ALA A 172 -14.59 16.37 -6.55
CA ALA A 172 -15.36 16.58 -5.32
C ALA A 172 -14.47 16.50 -4.06
N SER A 173 -13.56 15.53 -4.01
CA SER A 173 -12.59 15.39 -2.92
C SER A 173 -11.60 16.54 -2.88
N ALA A 174 -11.19 17.09 -4.03
CA ALA A 174 -10.34 18.27 -4.09
C ALA A 174 -11.09 19.54 -3.66
N GLY A 175 -12.36 19.66 -4.04
CA GLY A 175 -13.22 20.79 -3.67
C GLY A 175 -13.63 20.80 -2.19
N LEU A 176 -13.73 19.64 -1.55
CA LEU A 176 -13.97 19.50 -0.11
C LEU A 176 -12.75 19.88 0.76
N HIS A 177 -11.58 20.07 0.15
CA HIS A 177 -10.30 20.31 0.82
C HIS A 177 -9.80 21.77 0.67
N VAL A 178 -10.72 22.71 0.43
CA VAL A 178 -10.56 24.18 0.53
C VAL A 178 -11.42 24.67 1.68
#